data_AF-A0A4V1SBQ0-F1
#
_entry.id   AF-A0A4V1SBQ0-F1
#
_cell.length_a   1.000
_cell.length_b   1.000
_cell.length_c   1.000
_cell.angle_alpha   90.00
_cell.angle_beta   90.00
_cell.angle_gamma   90.00
#
_symmetry.space_group_name_H-M   'P 1'
#
loop_
_entity.id
_entity.type
_entity.pdbx_description
1 polymer ?
#
loop_
_entity_poly.entity_id
_entity_poly.type
_entity_poly.pdbx_seq_one_letter_code
_entity_poly.pdbx_strand_id
1 'polypeptide(L)'
;MEVGRRNGHCWQPNFPNRRRPFKLLIEKPPLNGRFLYVEHKKEPPARPSSALMAEDGFRTSEAELIQTERNRLCQPWWISDNIRSGMDPPPFQLFGLSHWAALGVTVAAAAVMVRLHRSAGASVPLRNRANAVLAGLLVLSVAADPPLTWLRHRSEPEMAFRLIRETALPLYLCDAAALILAVALLTRRQRWVEVGYLWGLAGAVQGLLTPTLQYDWPSAEYFTFFMEHGGAPVAAVALVFGMGLRPQPGAFRRGVLWGWVYMGVVGLLNFPLGTNYGFLRHKPEAASILDYMGPEPWYLIPLQGVAILFFALLLLPFRREWRSRRAHPSADSSAMTGV
;
A
#
# COMPACT_ATOMS: atom_id res chain seq x y z
N MET A 1 10.55 13.07 -30.90
CA MET A 1 10.15 13.51 -29.56
C MET A 1 11.32 13.20 -28.64
N GLU A 2 12.06 14.21 -28.19
CA GLU A 2 13.19 13.99 -27.27
C GLU A 2 12.80 14.53 -25.89
N VAL A 3 12.73 13.63 -24.91
CA VAL A 3 12.63 13.97 -23.48
C VAL A 3 14.07 14.09 -22.98
N GLY A 4 14.44 15.26 -22.45
CA GLY A 4 15.81 15.54 -22.03
C GLY A 4 15.90 16.01 -20.58
N ARG A 5 17.01 15.69 -19.92
CA ARG A 5 17.37 16.21 -18.58
C ARG A 5 18.16 17.51 -18.71
N ARG A 6 17.73 18.57 -18.01
CA ARG A 6 18.54 19.78 -17.79
C ARG A 6 18.47 20.13 -16.31
N ASN A 7 19.62 20.22 -15.64
CA ASN A 7 19.75 20.62 -14.22
C ASN A 7 18.82 19.86 -13.25
N GLY A 8 18.72 18.53 -13.38
CA GLY A 8 17.95 17.70 -12.43
C GLY A 8 16.43 17.75 -12.57
N HIS A 9 15.88 18.55 -13.49
CA HIS A 9 14.44 18.61 -13.76
C HIS A 9 14.09 18.00 -15.12
N CYS A 10 13.01 17.21 -15.16
CA CYS A 10 12.45 16.63 -16.37
C CYS A 10 11.66 17.71 -17.13
N TRP A 11 11.96 17.93 -18.41
CA TRP A 11 11.23 18.91 -19.22
C TRP A 11 10.75 18.32 -20.55
N GLN A 12 9.53 18.70 -20.95
CA GLN A 12 9.01 18.54 -22.31
C GLN A 12 8.82 19.93 -22.93
N PRO A 13 9.17 20.15 -24.22
CA PRO A 13 8.75 21.35 -24.92
C PRO A 13 7.23 21.37 -25.08
N ASN A 14 6.57 22.35 -24.47
CA ASN A 14 5.18 22.68 -24.78
C ASN A 14 5.14 23.30 -26.19
N PHE A 15 4.60 22.57 -27.17
CA PHE A 15 4.22 23.17 -28.45
C PHE A 15 2.79 23.70 -28.36
N PRO A 16 2.54 24.99 -28.66
CA PRO A 16 1.19 25.50 -28.81
C PRO A 16 0.55 24.84 -30.03
N ASN A 17 -0.67 24.36 -29.83
CA ASN A 17 -1.51 23.70 -30.83
C ASN A 17 -1.67 24.56 -32.09
N ARG A 18 -0.82 24.39 -33.11
CA ARG A 18 -1.03 24.94 -34.46
C ARG A 18 -0.50 24.01 -35.54
N ARG A 19 -1.42 23.62 -36.42
CA ARG A 19 -1.20 23.02 -37.74
C ARG A 19 -0.16 23.84 -38.53
N ARG A 20 1.05 23.31 -38.72
CA ARG A 20 1.99 23.58 -39.84
C ARG A 20 3.21 22.64 -39.72
N PRO A 21 3.74 22.08 -40.81
CA PRO A 21 4.82 21.09 -40.73
C PRO A 21 6.17 21.80 -40.59
N PHE A 22 7.01 21.37 -39.64
CA PHE A 22 8.40 21.78 -39.57
C PHE A 22 9.35 20.58 -39.61
N LYS A 23 10.46 20.83 -40.31
CA LYS A 23 11.50 19.92 -40.77
C LYS A 23 12.57 19.77 -39.68
N LEU A 24 13.06 18.54 -39.48
CA LEU A 24 14.09 18.18 -38.51
C LEU A 24 15.44 18.84 -38.87
N LEU A 25 16.00 19.64 -37.97
CA LEU A 25 17.38 20.11 -38.02
C LEU A 25 18.16 19.40 -36.90
N ILE A 26 19.12 18.58 -37.31
CA ILE A 26 20.15 17.98 -36.46
C ILE A 26 21.23 19.03 -36.29
N GLU A 27 21.62 19.36 -35.05
CA GLU A 27 23.02 19.68 -34.71
C GLU A 27 23.25 19.86 -33.20
N LYS A 28 24.39 19.32 -32.75
CA LYS A 28 25.20 19.75 -31.59
C LYS A 28 26.63 19.98 -32.13
N PRO A 29 27.52 20.70 -31.42
CA PRO A 29 27.37 21.96 -30.67
C PRO A 29 28.41 23.01 -31.14
N PRO A 30 28.41 24.28 -30.69
CA PRO A 30 29.47 25.21 -31.07
C PRO A 30 30.60 25.21 -30.03
N LEU A 31 31.84 25.07 -30.48
CA LEU A 31 33.02 25.68 -29.86
C LEU A 31 34.05 25.96 -30.97
N ASN A 32 33.81 27.06 -31.68
CA ASN A 32 34.78 28.00 -32.26
C ASN A 32 34.19 28.64 -33.52
N GLY A 33 34.19 29.98 -33.52
CA GLY A 33 33.49 30.79 -34.49
C GLY A 33 34.10 30.74 -35.89
N ARG A 34 33.21 30.73 -36.89
CA ARG A 34 33.18 31.60 -38.09
C ARG A 34 32.12 31.03 -39.04
N PHE A 35 31.11 31.84 -39.36
CA PHE A 35 30.04 31.48 -40.30
C PHE A 35 30.52 31.71 -41.74
N LEU A 36 30.40 30.69 -42.59
CA LEU A 36 30.41 30.83 -44.05
C LEU A 36 29.32 29.90 -44.61
N TYR A 37 28.35 30.49 -45.30
CA TYR A 37 27.24 29.78 -45.96
C TYR A 37 27.65 29.38 -47.37
N VAL A 38 27.43 28.11 -47.74
CA VAL A 38 27.39 27.65 -49.13
C VAL A 38 26.23 26.67 -49.30
N GLU A 39 25.35 26.97 -50.25
CA GLU A 39 24.14 26.23 -50.59
C GLU A 39 24.45 25.13 -51.63
N HIS A 40 23.92 23.91 -51.47
CA HIS A 40 23.98 22.90 -52.53
C HIS A 40 22.70 22.06 -52.68
N LYS A 41 22.39 21.86 -53.96
CA LYS A 41 21.17 21.33 -54.62
C LYS A 41 21.01 19.80 -54.45
N LYS A 42 19.75 19.36 -54.45
CA LYS A 42 19.22 17.97 -54.38
C LYS A 42 19.56 17.11 -55.62
N GLU A 43 19.84 15.81 -55.41
CA GLU A 43 19.51 14.69 -56.33
C GLU A 43 19.59 13.32 -55.60
N PRO A 44 18.70 12.32 -55.84
CA PRO A 44 18.72 10.99 -55.20
C PRO A 44 19.25 9.88 -56.15
N PRO A 45 19.68 8.69 -55.65
CA PRO A 45 18.98 7.46 -56.10
C PRO A 45 19.01 6.20 -55.19
N ALA A 46 18.05 5.31 -55.51
CA ALA A 46 18.07 3.82 -55.52
C ALA A 46 18.01 2.95 -54.23
N ARG A 47 16.96 2.11 -54.16
CA ARG A 47 16.88 0.73 -53.58
C ARG A 47 17.18 -0.30 -54.70
N PRO A 48 17.37 -1.63 -54.49
CA PRO A 48 16.98 -2.50 -53.35
C PRO A 48 18.06 -3.52 -52.87
N SER A 49 17.92 -4.18 -51.71
CA SER A 49 17.45 -5.58 -51.65
C SER A 49 17.10 -6.04 -50.22
N SER A 50 16.32 -7.12 -50.19
CA SER A 50 15.56 -7.77 -49.12
C SER A 50 16.36 -8.50 -48.04
N ALA A 51 15.88 -8.41 -46.79
CA ALA A 51 15.92 -9.53 -45.84
C ALA A 51 14.79 -9.39 -44.77
N LEU A 52 13.76 -10.21 -44.97
CA LEU A 52 12.93 -10.90 -43.96
C LEU A 52 12.30 -10.09 -42.82
N MET A 53 10.99 -9.84 -43.00
CA MET A 53 10.05 -9.66 -41.89
C MET A 53 9.76 -11.01 -41.22
N ALA A 54 9.85 -11.03 -39.90
CA ALA A 54 9.01 -11.88 -39.06
C ALA A 54 8.13 -10.92 -38.25
N GLU A 55 6.83 -11.07 -38.43
CA GLU A 55 5.78 -10.39 -37.69
C GLU A 55 5.79 -10.84 -36.23
N ASP A 56 5.73 -9.90 -35.29
CA ASP A 56 4.97 -10.09 -34.06
C ASP A 56 4.43 -8.73 -33.61
N GLY A 57 3.11 -8.61 -33.68
CA GLY A 57 2.37 -7.40 -33.42
C GLY A 57 2.19 -7.15 -31.93
N PHE A 58 2.85 -6.10 -31.43
CA PHE A 58 2.33 -5.29 -30.33
C PHE A 58 2.48 -3.82 -30.74
N ARG A 59 1.40 -3.21 -31.23
CA ARG A 59 1.32 -1.75 -31.34
C ARG A 59 1.16 -1.18 -29.94
N THR A 60 2.26 -0.99 -29.22
CA THR A 60 2.28 -0.03 -28.12
C THR A 60 2.01 1.35 -28.71
N SER A 61 1.06 2.07 -28.11
CA SER A 61 0.76 3.42 -28.60
C SER A 61 1.98 4.32 -28.37
N GLU A 62 2.22 5.30 -29.25
CA GLU A 62 3.35 6.23 -29.10
C GLU A 62 3.31 6.93 -27.72
N ALA A 63 2.11 7.14 -27.16
CA ALA A 63 1.89 7.64 -25.81
C ALA A 63 2.39 6.70 -24.70
N GLU A 64 2.28 5.39 -24.89
CA GLU A 64 2.72 4.35 -23.95
C GLU A 64 4.24 4.19 -23.97
N LEU A 65 4.86 4.29 -25.15
CA LEU A 65 6.31 4.40 -25.29
C LEU A 65 6.82 5.68 -24.62
N ILE A 66 6.18 6.83 -24.85
CA ILE A 66 6.56 8.09 -24.20
C ILE A 66 6.40 8.02 -22.68
N GLN A 67 5.35 7.36 -22.19
CA GLN A 67 5.15 7.19 -20.76
C GLN A 67 6.19 6.25 -20.15
N THR A 68 6.56 5.19 -20.86
CA THR A 68 7.62 4.26 -20.45
C THR A 68 9.00 4.95 -20.45
N GLU A 69 9.29 5.75 -21.47
CA GLU A 69 10.52 6.56 -21.57
C GLU A 69 10.56 7.64 -20.46
N ARG A 70 9.43 8.30 -20.19
CA ARG A 70 9.28 9.29 -19.11
C ARG A 70 9.47 8.63 -17.75
N ASN A 71 8.89 7.46 -17.54
CA ASN A 71 9.05 6.65 -16.34
C ASN A 71 10.47 6.09 -16.20
N ARG A 72 11.28 6.06 -17.26
CA ARG A 72 12.70 5.68 -17.22
C ARG A 72 13.62 6.88 -16.97
N LEU A 73 13.30 8.03 -17.54
CA LEU A 73 14.13 9.25 -17.51
C LEU A 73 13.86 10.15 -16.29
N CYS A 74 12.63 10.14 -15.78
CA CYS A 74 12.20 10.96 -14.64
C CYS A 74 12.22 10.20 -13.30
N GLN A 75 12.81 9.00 -13.23
CA GLN A 75 13.18 8.42 -11.94
C GLN A 75 14.28 9.28 -11.31
N PRO A 76 14.25 9.47 -9.98
CA PRO A 76 15.39 10.03 -9.25
C PRO A 76 16.69 9.33 -9.65
N TRP A 77 17.79 10.08 -9.77
CA TRP A 77 19.07 9.58 -10.28
C TRP A 77 19.64 8.39 -9.48
N TRP A 78 19.28 8.24 -8.20
CA TRP A 78 19.65 7.10 -7.37
C TRP A 78 19.00 5.77 -7.81
N ILE A 79 17.87 5.80 -8.52
CA ILE A 79 17.25 4.60 -9.10
C ILE A 79 18.03 4.13 -10.34
N SER A 80 18.55 5.06 -11.15
CA SER A 80 19.27 4.72 -12.39
C SER A 80 20.69 4.19 -12.16
N ASP A 81 21.38 4.64 -11.12
CA ASP A 81 22.74 4.19 -10.81
C ASP A 81 22.75 2.83 -10.10
N ASN A 82 21.71 2.50 -9.33
CA ASN A 82 21.61 1.23 -8.61
C ASN A 82 21.13 0.04 -9.48
N ILE A 83 20.32 0.30 -10.51
CA ILE A 83 19.94 -0.73 -11.50
C ILE A 83 21.19 -1.24 -12.25
N ARG A 84 22.22 -0.40 -12.41
CA ARG A 84 23.48 -0.79 -13.09
C ARG A 84 24.42 -1.64 -12.22
N SER A 85 24.29 -1.62 -10.89
CA SER A 85 25.14 -2.37 -9.96
C SER A 85 24.55 -3.72 -9.52
N GLY A 86 23.32 -4.06 -9.94
CA GLY A 86 22.69 -5.36 -9.64
C GLY A 86 22.38 -5.61 -8.17
N MET A 87 22.38 -4.55 -7.34
CA MET A 87 22.32 -4.67 -5.86
C MET A 87 20.93 -4.44 -5.27
N ASP A 88 19.99 -3.83 -6.02
CA ASP A 88 18.63 -3.57 -5.54
C ASP A 88 17.61 -4.59 -6.08
N PRO A 89 16.65 -5.04 -5.24
CA PRO A 89 15.55 -5.89 -5.67
C PRO A 89 14.69 -5.20 -6.74
N PRO A 90 14.01 -5.98 -7.62
CA PRO A 90 13.23 -5.42 -8.71
C PRO A 90 12.09 -4.52 -8.20
N PRO A 91 11.63 -3.53 -8.99
CA PRO A 91 10.51 -2.69 -8.61
C PRO A 91 9.22 -3.51 -8.54
N PHE A 92 8.37 -3.23 -7.56
CA PHE A 92 7.12 -3.96 -7.35
C PHE A 92 6.16 -3.85 -8.55
N GLN A 93 5.61 -4.99 -8.98
CA GLN A 93 4.63 -5.04 -10.06
C GLN A 93 3.21 -5.32 -9.54
N LEU A 94 2.34 -4.32 -9.66
CA LEU A 94 0.94 -4.46 -9.30
C LEU A 94 0.26 -5.53 -10.17
N PHE A 95 -0.29 -6.54 -9.51
CA PHE A 95 -0.90 -7.73 -10.13
C PHE A 95 0.07 -8.62 -10.91
N GLY A 96 1.38 -8.50 -10.63
CA GLY A 96 2.38 -9.48 -11.04
C GLY A 96 2.24 -10.81 -10.30
N LEU A 97 3.06 -11.80 -10.68
CA LEU A 97 3.04 -13.14 -10.09
C LEU A 97 3.27 -13.13 -8.58
N SER A 98 4.26 -12.35 -8.11
CA SER A 98 4.57 -12.18 -6.68
C SER A 98 3.35 -11.63 -5.93
N HIS A 99 2.74 -10.56 -6.43
CA HIS A 99 1.54 -9.98 -5.85
C HIS A 99 0.39 -11.00 -5.72
N TRP A 100 0.06 -11.72 -6.81
CA TRP A 100 -0.97 -12.75 -6.76
C TRP A 100 -0.63 -13.89 -5.81
N ALA A 101 0.64 -14.29 -5.74
CA ALA A 101 1.10 -15.28 -4.79
C ALA A 101 0.91 -14.80 -3.33
N ALA A 102 1.25 -13.55 -3.01
CA ALA A 102 1.03 -12.98 -1.69
C ALA A 102 -0.45 -12.93 -1.29
N LEU A 103 -1.33 -12.54 -2.22
CA LEU A 103 -2.78 -12.59 -2.01
C LEU A 103 -3.27 -14.03 -1.77
N GLY A 104 -2.79 -14.97 -2.58
CA GLY A 104 -3.11 -16.39 -2.45
C GLY A 104 -2.66 -16.96 -1.10
N VAL A 105 -1.44 -16.64 -0.67
CA VAL A 105 -0.90 -17.03 0.65
C VAL A 105 -1.73 -16.44 1.78
N THR A 106 -2.14 -15.17 1.67
CA THR A 106 -2.98 -14.51 2.68
C THR A 106 -4.33 -15.24 2.83
N VAL A 107 -5.00 -15.55 1.72
CA VAL A 107 -6.28 -16.28 1.74
C VAL A 107 -6.10 -17.70 2.28
N ALA A 108 -5.04 -18.40 1.85
CA ALA A 108 -4.73 -19.75 2.31
C ALA A 108 -4.44 -19.77 3.82
N ALA A 109 -3.63 -18.83 4.32
CA ALA A 109 -3.31 -18.69 5.75
C ALA A 109 -4.56 -18.42 6.58
N ALA A 110 -5.46 -17.53 6.11
CA ALA A 110 -6.74 -17.29 6.78
C ALA A 110 -7.60 -18.57 6.84
N ALA A 111 -7.69 -19.30 5.73
CA ALA A 111 -8.45 -20.55 5.69
C ALA A 111 -7.84 -21.64 6.58
N VAL A 112 -6.51 -21.75 6.63
CA VAL A 112 -5.79 -22.67 7.53
C VAL A 112 -6.05 -22.31 8.99
N MET A 113 -5.93 -21.04 9.37
CA MET A 113 -6.20 -20.58 10.73
C MET A 113 -7.65 -20.85 11.15
N VAL A 114 -8.63 -20.60 10.26
CA VAL A 114 -10.03 -20.92 10.53
C VAL A 114 -10.23 -22.43 10.70
N ARG A 115 -9.70 -23.26 9.79
CA ARG A 115 -9.79 -24.73 9.90
C ARG A 115 -9.15 -25.24 11.17
N LEU A 116 -7.98 -24.72 11.55
CA LEU A 116 -7.27 -25.10 12.76
C LEU A 116 -8.11 -24.86 14.02
N HIS A 117 -8.74 -23.69 14.14
CA HIS A 117 -9.57 -23.36 15.31
C HIS A 117 -10.91 -24.09 15.32
N ARG A 118 -11.44 -24.48 14.15
CA ARG A 118 -12.67 -25.26 14.03
C ARG A 118 -12.48 -26.78 14.11
N SER A 119 -11.26 -27.28 13.93
CA SER A 119 -10.97 -28.72 13.91
C SER A 119 -11.05 -29.33 15.30
N ALA A 120 -11.93 -30.30 15.50
CA ALA A 120 -12.06 -31.02 16.78
C ALA A 120 -10.77 -31.74 17.20
N GLY A 121 -9.93 -32.17 16.25
CA GLY A 121 -8.67 -32.87 16.52
C GLY A 121 -7.48 -31.96 16.83
N ALA A 122 -7.59 -30.65 16.64
CA ALA A 122 -6.49 -29.73 16.91
C ALA A 122 -6.37 -29.44 18.42
N SER A 123 -5.19 -29.70 18.99
CA SER A 123 -4.93 -29.49 20.41
C SER A 123 -4.93 -27.99 20.79
N VAL A 124 -5.35 -27.69 22.03
CA VAL A 124 -5.31 -26.32 22.57
C VAL A 124 -3.91 -25.70 22.52
N PRO A 125 -2.81 -26.41 22.85
CA PRO A 125 -1.46 -25.87 22.71
C PRO A 125 -1.10 -25.47 21.27
N LEU A 126 -1.50 -26.27 20.27
CA LEU A 126 -1.24 -25.96 18.86
C LEU A 126 -1.95 -24.67 18.44
N ARG A 127 -3.22 -24.51 18.81
CA ARG A 127 -4.01 -23.30 18.53
C ARG A 127 -3.41 -22.07 19.19
N ASN A 128 -2.98 -22.20 20.46
CA ASN A 128 -2.32 -21.11 21.19
C ASN A 128 -0.98 -20.74 20.56
N ARG A 129 -0.17 -21.74 20.15
CA ARG A 129 1.10 -21.51 19.48
C ARG A 129 0.90 -20.81 18.13
N ALA A 130 -0.07 -21.24 17.32
CA ALA A 130 -0.39 -20.60 16.05
C ALA A 130 -0.79 -19.12 16.24
N ASN A 131 -1.63 -18.83 17.25
CA ASN A 131 -1.98 -17.45 17.61
C ASN A 131 -0.76 -16.64 18.05
N ALA A 132 0.11 -17.20 18.89
CA ALA A 132 1.31 -16.53 19.37
C ALA A 132 2.32 -16.26 18.25
N VAL A 133 2.49 -17.21 17.32
CA VAL A 133 3.34 -17.03 16.14
C VAL A 133 2.79 -15.91 15.26
N LEU A 134 1.49 -15.92 14.94
CA LEU A 134 0.90 -14.85 14.13
C LEU A 134 0.98 -13.49 14.82
N ALA A 135 0.73 -13.42 16.14
CA ALA A 135 0.89 -12.20 16.91
C ALA A 135 2.34 -11.69 16.90
N GLY A 136 3.31 -12.59 17.08
CA GLY A 136 4.73 -12.27 17.02
C GLY A 136 5.15 -11.78 15.62
N LEU A 137 4.64 -12.38 14.56
CA LEU A 137 4.90 -11.95 13.18
C LEU A 137 4.33 -10.57 12.89
N LEU A 138 3.13 -10.24 13.39
CA LEU A 138 2.54 -8.90 13.27
C LEU A 138 3.36 -7.84 14.02
N VAL A 139 3.80 -8.15 15.24
CA VAL A 139 4.64 -7.23 16.02
C VAL A 139 6.00 -7.07 15.34
N LEU A 140 6.58 -8.16 14.84
CA LEU A 140 7.87 -8.14 14.17
C LEU A 140 7.82 -7.36 12.86
N SER A 141 6.75 -7.50 12.05
CA SER A 141 6.62 -6.76 10.80
C SER A 141 6.59 -5.25 11.06
N VAL A 142 5.78 -4.80 12.02
CA VAL A 142 5.70 -3.39 12.42
C VAL A 142 7.03 -2.89 13.02
N ALA A 143 7.69 -3.70 13.85
CA ALA A 143 8.97 -3.32 14.46
C ALA A 143 10.16 -3.34 13.48
N ALA A 144 10.03 -4.01 12.35
CA ALA A 144 11.09 -4.13 11.35
C ALA A 144 11.24 -2.88 10.48
N ASP A 145 10.22 -2.03 10.38
CA ASP A 145 10.24 -0.87 9.48
C ASP A 145 11.37 0.13 9.79
N PRO A 146 11.56 0.60 11.05
CA PRO A 146 12.69 1.48 11.37
C PRO A 146 14.08 0.88 11.07
N PRO A 147 14.42 -0.35 11.53
CA PRO A 147 15.74 -0.92 11.25
C PRO A 147 15.95 -1.27 9.78
N LEU A 148 14.92 -1.67 9.03
CA LEU A 148 15.04 -1.88 7.58
C LEU A 148 15.28 -0.56 6.85
N THR A 149 14.55 0.50 7.21
CA THR A 149 14.77 1.85 6.69
C THR A 149 16.19 2.33 6.98
N TRP A 150 16.67 2.11 8.21
CA TRP A 150 18.05 2.41 8.58
C TRP A 150 19.05 1.64 7.71
N LEU A 151 18.91 0.32 7.62
CA LEU A 151 19.83 -0.54 6.88
C LEU A 151 19.91 -0.15 5.41
N ARG A 152 18.77 0.21 4.80
CA ARG A 152 18.66 0.65 3.41
C ARG A 152 19.38 1.97 3.17
N HIS A 153 19.23 2.93 4.07
CA HIS A 153 19.75 4.29 3.91
C HIS A 153 20.99 4.57 4.77
N ARG A 154 21.67 3.53 5.28
CA ARG A 154 22.81 3.67 6.20
C ARG A 154 24.00 4.45 5.64
N SER A 155 24.12 4.54 4.31
CA SER A 155 25.13 5.36 3.64
C SER A 155 24.88 6.86 3.79
N GLU A 156 23.63 7.25 4.11
CA GLU A 156 23.18 8.62 4.28
C GLU A 156 22.40 8.76 5.60
N PRO A 157 23.09 8.76 6.76
CA PRO A 157 22.44 8.66 8.08
C PRO A 157 21.36 9.72 8.34
N GLU A 158 21.57 10.95 7.87
CA GLU A 158 20.59 12.05 8.03
C GLU A 158 19.28 11.76 7.27
N MET A 159 19.39 11.20 6.07
CA MET A 159 18.21 10.77 5.30
C MET A 159 17.54 9.57 5.97
N ALA A 160 18.33 8.59 6.46
CA ALA A 160 17.80 7.43 7.17
C ALA A 160 16.98 7.85 8.40
N PHE A 161 17.52 8.72 9.26
CA PHE A 161 16.81 9.21 10.44
C PHE A 161 15.56 10.02 10.07
N ARG A 162 15.62 10.82 9.01
CA ARG A 162 14.46 11.55 8.49
C ARG A 162 13.35 10.58 8.07
N LEU A 163 13.67 9.60 7.23
CA LEU A 163 12.69 8.61 6.75
C LEU A 163 12.13 7.78 7.90
N ILE A 164 12.95 7.38 8.88
CA ILE A 164 12.45 6.66 10.06
C ILE A 164 11.38 7.46 10.79
N ARG A 165 11.64 8.77 11.01
CA ARG A 165 10.70 9.67 11.66
C ARG A 165 9.44 9.91 10.84
N GLU A 166 9.57 10.05 9.53
CA GLU A 166 8.49 10.47 8.64
C GLU A 166 7.60 9.31 8.16
N THR A 167 8.17 8.11 8.01
CA THR A 167 7.48 6.99 7.37
C THR A 167 7.58 5.67 8.13
N ALA A 168 8.49 5.48 9.10
CA ALA A 168 8.71 4.16 9.71
C ALA A 168 8.24 4.01 11.17
N LEU A 169 7.80 5.08 11.84
CA LEU A 169 7.14 4.96 13.13
C LEU A 169 5.78 4.25 12.99
N PRO A 170 5.37 3.43 13.99
CA PRO A 170 4.16 2.61 13.94
C PRO A 170 2.90 3.45 14.21
N LEU A 171 2.67 4.46 13.39
CA LEU A 171 1.63 5.46 13.53
C LEU A 171 0.61 5.40 12.38
N TYR A 172 0.84 4.59 11.34
CA TYR A 172 -0.20 4.32 10.36
C TYR A 172 -1.31 3.45 10.96
N LEU A 173 -2.50 3.53 10.36
CA LEU A 173 -3.66 2.80 10.85
C LEU A 173 -3.46 1.29 10.72
N CYS A 174 -2.71 0.83 9.71
CA CYS A 174 -2.34 -0.57 9.53
C CYS A 174 -1.45 -1.07 10.68
N ASP A 175 -0.42 -0.30 11.07
CA ASP A 175 0.44 -0.62 12.22
C ASP A 175 -0.39 -0.78 13.49
N ALA A 176 -1.25 0.20 13.76
CA ALA A 176 -2.12 0.19 14.92
C ALA A 176 -3.07 -1.02 14.90
N ALA A 177 -3.64 -1.34 13.73
CA ALA A 177 -4.51 -2.50 13.56
C ALA A 177 -3.76 -3.83 13.76
N ALA A 178 -2.54 -3.96 13.23
CA ALA A 178 -1.68 -5.12 13.38
C ALA A 178 -1.34 -5.36 14.86
N LEU A 179 -0.94 -4.31 15.58
CA LEU A 179 -0.64 -4.39 17.02
C LEU A 179 -1.90 -4.72 17.85
N ILE A 180 -3.04 -4.10 17.55
CA ILE A 180 -4.33 -4.42 18.20
C ILE A 180 -4.70 -5.90 17.97
N LEU A 181 -4.53 -6.41 16.75
CA LEU A 181 -4.82 -7.79 16.41
C LEU A 181 -3.84 -8.77 17.08
N ALA A 182 -2.57 -8.42 17.21
CA ALA A 182 -1.60 -9.19 17.98
C ALA A 182 -2.05 -9.31 19.45
N VAL A 183 -2.45 -8.20 20.09
CA VAL A 183 -3.01 -8.22 21.44
C VAL A 183 -4.31 -9.02 21.50
N ALA A 184 -5.18 -8.92 20.48
CA ALA A 184 -6.42 -9.68 20.42
C ALA A 184 -6.19 -11.19 20.32
N LEU A 185 -5.20 -11.64 19.53
CA LEU A 185 -4.81 -13.05 19.39
C LEU A 185 -4.36 -13.68 20.71
N LEU A 186 -3.64 -12.91 21.52
CA LEU A 186 -3.10 -13.36 22.81
C LEU A 186 -4.15 -13.28 23.92
N THR A 187 -4.88 -12.17 24.00
CA THR A 187 -5.76 -11.87 25.15
C THR A 187 -7.21 -12.31 24.94
N ARG A 188 -7.63 -12.49 23.67
CA ARG A 188 -9.01 -12.82 23.28
C ARG A 188 -10.07 -11.86 23.80
N ARG A 189 -9.67 -10.64 24.22
CA ARG A 189 -10.62 -9.67 24.75
C ARG A 189 -11.45 -9.11 23.62
N GLN A 190 -12.77 -9.21 23.80
CA GLN A 190 -13.77 -8.83 22.81
C GLN A 190 -13.55 -7.43 22.21
N ARG A 191 -13.15 -6.44 23.02
CA ARG A 191 -12.93 -5.06 22.57
C ARG A 191 -11.81 -4.96 21.53
N TRP A 192 -10.69 -5.66 21.75
CA TRP A 192 -9.57 -5.69 20.79
C TRP A 192 -9.96 -6.44 19.52
N VAL A 193 -10.69 -7.55 19.66
CA VAL A 193 -11.17 -8.33 18.50
C VAL A 193 -12.06 -7.48 17.60
N GLU A 194 -12.98 -6.71 18.15
CA GLU A 194 -13.91 -5.89 17.36
C GLU A 194 -13.21 -4.76 16.62
N VAL A 195 -12.35 -4.01 17.32
CA VAL A 195 -11.59 -2.91 16.70
C VAL A 195 -10.64 -3.49 15.65
N GLY A 196 -9.89 -4.53 15.99
CA GLY A 196 -8.96 -5.20 15.08
C GLY A 196 -9.66 -5.82 13.86
N TYR A 197 -10.85 -6.41 14.03
CA TYR A 197 -11.63 -6.95 12.91
C TYR A 197 -12.07 -5.86 11.95
N LEU A 198 -12.59 -4.75 12.48
CA LEU A 198 -13.07 -3.64 11.66
C LEU A 198 -11.91 -2.96 10.94
N TRP A 199 -10.83 -2.63 11.65
CA TRP A 199 -9.69 -1.92 11.08
C TRP A 199 -8.85 -2.81 10.17
N GLY A 200 -8.59 -4.05 10.58
CA GLY A 200 -7.81 -5.01 9.80
C GLY A 200 -8.46 -5.39 8.48
N LEU A 201 -9.79 -5.54 8.42
CA LEU A 201 -10.47 -5.85 7.16
C LEU A 201 -10.84 -4.63 6.32
N ALA A 202 -11.19 -3.49 6.93
CA ALA A 202 -11.52 -2.29 6.16
C ALA A 202 -10.27 -1.56 5.66
N GLY A 203 -9.21 -1.50 6.47
CA GLY A 203 -7.97 -0.80 6.17
C GLY A 203 -6.96 -1.67 5.43
N ALA A 204 -6.53 -2.79 6.02
CA ALA A 204 -5.39 -3.54 5.49
C ALA A 204 -5.68 -4.21 4.13
N VAL A 205 -6.94 -4.56 3.85
CA VAL A 205 -7.33 -5.13 2.54
C VAL A 205 -7.09 -4.13 1.41
N GLN A 206 -7.23 -2.82 1.65
CA GLN A 206 -6.91 -1.83 0.62
C GLN A 206 -5.41 -1.80 0.33
N GLY A 207 -4.55 -1.89 1.35
CA GLY A 207 -3.10 -2.02 1.17
C GLY A 207 -2.68 -3.31 0.48
N LEU A 208 -3.43 -4.41 0.65
CA LEU A 208 -3.21 -5.63 -0.12
C LEU A 208 -3.61 -5.48 -1.59
N LEU A 209 -4.68 -4.77 -1.92
CA LEU A 209 -5.17 -4.68 -3.31
C LEU A 209 -4.40 -3.64 -4.12
N THR A 210 -3.99 -2.55 -3.48
CA THR A 210 -3.24 -1.44 -4.09
C THR A 210 -2.04 -1.08 -3.22
N PRO A 211 -1.03 -1.97 -3.12
CA PRO A 211 0.14 -1.77 -2.29
C PRO A 211 0.97 -0.57 -2.73
N THR A 212 1.38 0.24 -1.77
CA THR A 212 2.37 1.31 -1.95
C THR A 212 3.76 0.79 -1.62
N LEU A 213 4.15 -0.31 -2.28
CA LEU A 213 5.41 -1.01 -2.08
C LEU A 213 6.38 -0.65 -3.21
N GLN A 214 7.63 -0.30 -2.86
CA GLN A 214 8.64 0.07 -3.85
C GLN A 214 9.34 -1.15 -4.45
N TYR A 215 9.67 -2.13 -3.61
CA TYR A 215 10.52 -3.27 -3.97
C TYR A 215 9.72 -4.57 -3.99
N ASP A 216 9.86 -5.35 -5.05
CA ASP A 216 9.25 -6.65 -5.20
C ASP A 216 10.02 -7.74 -4.46
N TRP A 217 9.52 -8.97 -4.56
CA TRP A 217 10.24 -10.18 -4.19
C TRP A 217 11.63 -10.24 -4.82
N PRO A 218 12.69 -10.68 -4.10
CA PRO A 218 12.72 -11.17 -2.71
C PRO A 218 13.24 -10.11 -1.70
N SER A 219 12.70 -8.89 -1.70
CA SER A 219 13.10 -7.85 -0.74
C SER A 219 12.53 -8.05 0.67
N ALA A 220 13.24 -7.56 1.70
CA ALA A 220 12.73 -7.60 3.08
C ALA A 220 11.45 -6.79 3.23
N GLU A 221 11.37 -5.65 2.56
CA GLU A 221 10.21 -4.75 2.51
C GLU A 221 8.98 -5.44 1.92
N TYR A 222 9.17 -6.27 0.89
CA TYR A 222 8.09 -7.09 0.35
C TYR A 222 7.51 -8.03 1.42
N PHE A 223 8.37 -8.74 2.16
CA PHE A 223 7.92 -9.68 3.18
C PHE A 223 7.25 -8.97 4.36
N THR A 224 7.84 -7.88 4.87
CA THR A 224 7.25 -7.15 6.00
C THR A 224 5.91 -6.52 5.61
N PHE A 225 5.83 -5.90 4.42
CA PHE A 225 4.60 -5.30 3.92
C PHE A 225 3.45 -6.33 3.82
N PHE A 226 3.68 -7.46 3.14
CA PHE A 226 2.64 -8.48 2.98
C PHE A 226 2.37 -9.28 4.26
N MET A 227 3.34 -9.41 5.16
CA MET A 227 3.11 -10.00 6.49
C MET A 227 2.23 -9.09 7.35
N GLU A 228 2.42 -7.78 7.31
CA GLU A 228 1.58 -6.85 8.05
C GLU A 228 0.18 -6.76 7.44
N HIS A 229 0.11 -6.40 6.15
CA HIS A 229 -1.16 -6.18 5.45
C HIS A 229 -1.95 -7.46 5.20
N GLY A 230 -1.27 -8.61 5.06
CA GLY A 230 -1.87 -9.94 4.94
C GLY A 230 -2.12 -10.60 6.29
N GLY A 231 -1.23 -10.43 7.25
CA GLY A 231 -1.38 -11.00 8.60
C GLY A 231 -2.54 -10.41 9.36
N ALA A 232 -2.80 -9.10 9.22
CA ALA A 232 -3.91 -8.44 9.88
C ALA A 232 -5.29 -9.05 9.50
N PRO A 233 -5.66 -9.18 8.21
CA PRO A 233 -6.91 -9.83 7.83
C PRO A 233 -6.93 -11.32 8.21
N VAL A 234 -5.80 -12.03 8.16
CA VAL A 234 -5.70 -13.42 8.65
C VAL A 234 -6.07 -13.50 10.14
N ALA A 235 -5.50 -12.62 10.97
CA ALA A 235 -5.78 -12.57 12.41
C ALA A 235 -7.25 -12.21 12.69
N ALA A 236 -7.78 -11.20 12.00
CA ALA A 236 -9.17 -10.77 12.12
C ALA A 236 -10.15 -11.92 11.79
N VAL A 237 -9.92 -12.61 10.68
CA VAL A 237 -10.74 -13.74 10.23
C VAL A 237 -10.62 -14.93 11.19
N ALA A 238 -9.40 -15.24 11.65
CA ALA A 238 -9.17 -16.32 12.60
C ALA A 238 -9.91 -16.08 13.94
N LEU A 239 -9.84 -14.86 14.48
CA LEU A 239 -10.51 -14.49 15.73
C LEU A 239 -12.04 -14.58 15.61
N VAL A 240 -12.61 -14.01 14.54
CA VAL A 240 -14.07 -13.90 14.40
C VAL A 240 -14.71 -15.20 13.91
N PHE A 241 -14.14 -15.82 12.87
CA PHE A 241 -14.75 -16.99 12.22
C PHE A 241 -14.13 -18.32 12.64
N GLY A 242 -12.85 -18.34 13.00
CA GLY A 242 -12.18 -19.51 13.55
C GLY A 242 -12.55 -19.74 15.02
N MET A 243 -12.32 -18.74 15.85
CA MET A 243 -12.52 -18.83 17.31
C MET A 243 -13.94 -18.44 17.77
N GLY A 244 -14.76 -17.88 16.88
CA GLY A 244 -16.14 -17.52 17.19
C GLY A 244 -16.30 -16.28 18.05
N LEU A 245 -15.27 -15.43 18.16
CA LEU A 245 -15.32 -14.16 18.91
C LEU A 245 -16.05 -13.08 18.08
N ARG A 246 -17.34 -13.31 17.84
CA ARG A 246 -18.16 -12.49 16.94
C ARG A 246 -18.38 -11.09 17.49
N PRO A 247 -18.40 -10.04 16.65
CA PRO A 247 -18.71 -8.68 17.08
C PRO A 247 -20.06 -8.59 17.84
N GLN A 248 -20.06 -7.91 18.98
CA GLN A 248 -21.25 -7.70 19.81
C GLN A 248 -22.03 -6.46 19.36
N PRO A 249 -23.31 -6.31 19.79
CA PRO A 249 -24.02 -5.04 19.62
C PRO A 249 -23.18 -3.84 20.09
N GLY A 250 -23.15 -2.80 19.27
CA GLY A 250 -22.32 -1.61 19.52
C GLY A 250 -20.89 -1.67 18.99
N ALA A 251 -20.43 -2.79 18.40
CA ALA A 251 -19.10 -2.88 17.78
C ALA A 251 -18.88 -1.78 16.73
N PHE A 252 -19.92 -1.44 15.95
CA PHE A 252 -19.91 -0.32 15.01
C PHE A 252 -19.51 1.01 15.69
N ARG A 253 -20.19 1.38 16.78
CA ARG A 253 -19.93 2.63 17.51
C ARG A 253 -18.52 2.63 18.11
N ARG A 254 -18.09 1.49 18.66
CA ARG A 254 -16.74 1.33 19.21
C ARG A 254 -15.67 1.50 18.12
N GLY A 255 -15.85 0.86 16.97
CA GLY A 255 -14.91 0.97 15.84
C GLY A 255 -14.76 2.40 15.32
N VAL A 256 -15.88 3.14 15.19
CA VAL A 256 -15.86 4.55 14.79
C VAL A 256 -15.21 5.43 15.86
N LEU A 257 -15.61 5.27 17.13
CA LEU A 257 -15.07 6.06 18.23
C LEU A 257 -13.57 5.89 18.37
N TRP A 258 -13.08 4.64 18.35
CA TRP A 258 -11.65 4.38 18.40
C TRP A 258 -10.93 4.94 17.17
N GLY A 259 -11.59 4.98 16.01
CA GLY A 259 -11.03 5.59 14.80
C GLY A 259 -10.79 7.08 14.98
N TRP A 260 -11.75 7.79 15.60
CA TRP A 260 -11.56 9.19 15.96
C TRP A 260 -10.50 9.40 17.04
N VAL A 261 -10.42 8.51 18.03
CA VAL A 261 -9.34 8.55 19.02
C VAL A 261 -7.98 8.39 18.35
N TYR A 262 -7.84 7.44 17.42
CA TYR A 262 -6.63 7.27 16.61
C TYR A 262 -6.31 8.55 15.83
N MET A 263 -7.26 9.10 15.09
CA MET A 263 -7.06 10.33 14.31
C MET A 263 -6.66 11.51 15.21
N GLY A 264 -7.27 11.64 16.39
CA GLY A 264 -6.91 12.67 17.36
C GLY A 264 -5.50 12.51 17.89
N VAL A 265 -5.13 11.30 18.33
CA VAL A 265 -3.78 11.01 18.85
C VAL A 265 -2.72 11.19 17.77
N VAL A 266 -2.88 10.57 16.61
CA VAL A 266 -1.89 10.65 15.52
C VAL A 266 -1.85 12.06 14.92
N GLY A 267 -3.01 12.73 14.81
CA GLY A 267 -3.07 14.14 14.43
C GLY A 267 -2.24 15.02 15.36
N LEU A 268 -2.41 14.85 16.68
CA LEU A 268 -1.62 15.59 17.69
C LEU A 268 -0.13 15.28 17.62
N LEU A 269 0.27 14.04 17.29
CA LEU A 269 1.68 13.66 17.12
C LEU A 269 2.28 14.22 15.82
N ASN A 270 1.49 14.28 14.75
CA ASN A 270 1.95 14.79 13.45
C ASN A 270 2.37 16.26 13.49
N PHE A 271 1.77 17.09 14.36
CA PHE A 271 2.12 18.51 14.48
C PHE A 271 3.56 18.76 14.98
N PRO A 272 3.98 18.33 16.18
CA PRO A 272 5.34 18.53 16.67
C PRO A 272 6.37 17.70 15.89
N LEU A 273 5.97 16.54 15.35
CA LEU A 273 6.87 15.71 14.55
C LEU A 273 7.01 16.21 13.11
N GLY A 274 6.16 17.12 12.64
CA GLY A 274 6.20 17.59 11.25
C GLY A 274 5.83 16.50 10.23
N THR A 275 5.28 15.37 10.68
CA THR A 275 5.00 14.17 9.89
C THR A 275 3.56 14.17 9.34
N ASN A 276 3.20 13.16 8.55
CA ASN A 276 1.89 13.05 7.92
C ASN A 276 1.31 11.62 8.03
N TYR A 277 1.44 10.99 9.21
CA TYR A 277 0.89 9.65 9.44
C TYR A 277 -0.62 9.63 9.27
N GLY A 278 -1.12 8.56 8.64
CA GLY A 278 -2.52 8.38 8.31
C GLY A 278 -3.07 9.39 7.30
N PHE A 279 -2.20 10.17 6.64
CA PHE A 279 -2.58 11.28 5.76
C PHE A 279 -3.61 12.18 6.44
N LEU A 280 -3.27 12.67 7.64
CA LEU A 280 -4.17 13.53 8.43
C LEU A 280 -3.91 15.02 8.20
N ARG A 281 -2.74 15.39 7.63
CA ARG A 281 -2.40 16.79 7.35
C ARG A 281 -2.59 17.12 5.88
N HIS A 282 -2.03 16.31 4.99
CA HIS A 282 -2.10 16.50 3.53
C HIS A 282 -2.21 15.14 2.84
N LYS A 283 -2.68 15.12 1.59
CA LYS A 283 -2.75 13.92 0.77
C LYS A 283 -1.34 13.41 0.41
N PRO A 284 -1.18 12.11 0.10
CA PRO A 284 0.07 11.62 -0.46
C PRO A 284 0.40 12.33 -1.77
N GLU A 285 1.68 12.54 -2.06
CA GLU A 285 2.13 13.10 -3.35
C GLU A 285 1.86 12.14 -4.52
N ALA A 286 1.84 10.84 -4.23
CA ALA A 286 1.46 9.81 -5.19
C ALA A 286 -0.05 9.82 -5.43
N ALA A 287 -0.46 9.59 -6.67
CA ALA A 287 -1.86 9.51 -7.05
C ALA A 287 -2.60 8.49 -6.18
N SER A 288 -3.70 8.92 -5.57
CA SER A 288 -4.43 8.11 -4.60
C SER A 288 -5.94 8.29 -4.72
N ILE A 289 -6.70 7.39 -4.10
CA ILE A 289 -8.17 7.55 -4.02
C ILE A 289 -8.57 8.85 -3.29
N LEU A 290 -7.69 9.38 -2.44
CA LEU A 290 -7.92 10.62 -1.70
C LEU A 290 -8.00 11.84 -2.64
N ASP A 291 -7.45 11.74 -3.87
CA ASP A 291 -7.53 12.83 -4.86
C ASP A 291 -8.96 13.11 -5.31
N TYR A 292 -9.82 12.08 -5.28
CA TYR A 292 -11.23 12.17 -5.63
C TYR A 292 -12.13 12.58 -4.45
N MET A 293 -11.56 12.76 -3.27
CA MET A 293 -12.30 13.02 -2.03
C MET A 293 -12.44 14.51 -1.67
N GLY A 294 -12.14 15.42 -2.61
CA GLY A 294 -12.24 16.87 -2.40
C GLY A 294 -10.96 17.50 -1.83
N PRO A 295 -10.91 18.83 -1.63
CA PRO A 295 -9.69 19.52 -1.21
C PRO A 295 -9.31 19.24 0.24
N GLU A 296 -8.09 19.58 0.60
CA GLU A 296 -7.61 19.55 1.98
C GLU A 296 -8.26 20.66 2.81
N PRO A 297 -8.59 20.44 4.10
CA PRO A 297 -8.59 19.17 4.84
C PRO A 297 -9.90 18.35 4.68
N TRP A 298 -10.83 18.82 3.85
CA TRP A 298 -12.19 18.30 3.75
C TRP A 298 -12.28 16.84 3.29
N TYR A 299 -11.27 16.30 2.60
CA TYR A 299 -11.22 14.88 2.20
C TYR A 299 -11.28 13.88 3.37
N LEU A 300 -10.95 14.31 4.59
CA LEU A 300 -11.07 13.46 5.78
C LEU A 300 -12.53 13.09 6.09
N ILE A 301 -13.50 13.89 5.64
CA ILE A 301 -14.94 13.61 5.85
C ILE A 301 -15.41 12.44 4.98
N PRO A 302 -15.28 12.47 3.63
CA PRO A 302 -15.64 11.32 2.80
C PRO A 302 -14.76 10.10 3.11
N LEU A 303 -13.50 10.26 3.50
CA LEU A 303 -12.67 9.14 3.97
C LEU A 303 -13.30 8.41 5.16
N GLN A 304 -13.80 9.16 6.15
CA GLN A 304 -14.57 8.57 7.26
C GLN A 304 -15.88 7.93 6.79
N GLY A 305 -16.57 8.55 5.81
CA GLY A 305 -17.75 7.97 5.19
C GLY A 305 -17.48 6.59 4.57
N VAL A 306 -16.36 6.44 3.88
CA VAL A 306 -15.89 5.16 3.32
C VAL A 306 -15.61 4.15 4.45
N ALA A 307 -14.87 4.54 5.49
CA ALA A 307 -14.59 3.66 6.62
C ALA A 307 -15.88 3.19 7.32
N ILE A 308 -16.82 4.11 7.56
CA ILE A 308 -18.14 3.82 8.13
C ILE A 308 -18.94 2.85 7.26
N LEU A 309 -18.93 3.05 5.94
CA LEU A 309 -19.58 2.14 4.99
C LEU A 309 -18.99 0.73 5.09
N PHE A 310 -17.66 0.60 5.07
CA PHE A 310 -17.00 -0.70 5.21
C PHE A 310 -17.31 -1.37 6.56
N PHE A 311 -17.29 -0.62 7.66
CA PHE A 311 -17.67 -1.17 8.97
C PHE A 311 -19.12 -1.66 8.98
N ALA A 312 -20.04 -0.93 8.35
CA ALA A 312 -21.43 -1.35 8.23
C ALA A 312 -21.60 -2.64 7.41
N LEU A 313 -20.83 -2.78 6.33
CA LEU A 313 -20.80 -3.98 5.48
C LEU A 313 -20.20 -5.19 6.22
N LEU A 314 -19.06 -5.02 6.89
CA LEU A 314 -18.42 -6.08 7.69
C LEU A 314 -19.30 -6.58 8.82
N LEU A 315 -20.14 -5.70 9.39
CA LEU A 315 -21.05 -6.07 10.47
C LEU A 315 -22.42 -6.60 10.01
N LEU A 316 -22.71 -6.54 8.70
CA LEU A 316 -23.98 -6.99 8.13
C LEU A 316 -24.31 -8.46 8.48
N PRO A 317 -23.37 -9.43 8.41
CA PRO A 317 -23.65 -10.82 8.72
C PRO A 317 -24.11 -11.08 10.17
N PHE A 318 -23.73 -10.21 11.11
CA PHE A 318 -24.03 -10.39 12.55
C PHE A 318 -25.36 -9.77 12.99
N ARG A 319 -26.02 -8.99 12.11
CA ARG A 319 -27.26 -8.29 12.46
C ARG A 319 -28.40 -9.22 12.88
N ARG A 320 -28.51 -10.40 12.28
CA ARG A 320 -29.54 -11.40 12.62
C ARG A 320 -29.36 -11.90 14.05
N GLU A 321 -28.13 -12.27 14.42
CA GLU A 321 -27.78 -12.73 15.76
C GLU A 321 -28.10 -11.67 16.83
N TRP A 322 -27.83 -10.39 16.55
CA TRP A 322 -28.16 -9.28 17.46
C TRP A 322 -29.66 -9.02 17.61
N ARG A 323 -30.48 -9.38 16.61
CA ARG A 323 -31.94 -9.26 16.72
C ARG A 323 -32.50 -10.37 17.59
N SER A 324 -32.05 -11.62 17.40
CA SER A 324 -32.48 -12.76 18.21
C SER A 324 -32.17 -12.56 19.70
N ARG A 325 -30.98 -12.05 20.04
CA ARG A 325 -30.58 -11.73 21.43
C ARG A 325 -31.45 -10.63 22.09
N ARG A 326 -32.03 -9.73 21.30
CA ARG A 326 -32.93 -8.67 21.79
C ARG A 326 -34.38 -9.13 21.92
N ALA A 327 -34.82 -10.04 21.04
CA ALA A 327 -36.17 -10.58 21.07
C ALA A 327 -36.39 -11.54 22.25
N HIS A 328 -35.36 -12.26 22.67
CA HIS A 328 -35.40 -13.15 23.84
C HIS A 328 -34.24 -12.78 24.77
N PRO A 329 -34.40 -11.72 25.60
CA PRO A 329 -33.51 -11.51 26.72
C PRO A 329 -33.78 -12.67 27.69
N SER A 330 -32.99 -13.74 27.60
CA SER A 330 -33.10 -14.88 28.51
C SER A 330 -32.99 -14.38 29.96
N ALA A 331 -33.82 -14.98 30.83
CA ALA A 331 -34.00 -14.72 32.25
C ALA A 331 -32.75 -15.02 33.12
N ASP A 332 -31.57 -14.54 32.69
CA ASP A 332 -30.28 -14.72 33.38
C ASP A 332 -30.00 -13.60 34.38
N SER A 333 -30.79 -12.52 34.41
CA SER A 333 -30.66 -11.46 35.44
C SER A 333 -31.23 -11.86 36.80
N SER A 334 -32.02 -12.94 36.87
CA SER A 334 -32.64 -13.41 38.13
C SER A 334 -31.70 -14.22 39.03
N ALA A 335 -30.47 -14.52 38.59
CA ALA A 335 -29.51 -15.28 39.37
C ALA A 335 -28.42 -14.43 40.07
N MET A 336 -28.44 -13.10 39.94
CA MET A 336 -27.44 -12.20 40.56
C MET A 336 -27.97 -11.34 41.71
N THR A 337 -29.21 -11.54 42.16
CA THR A 337 -29.78 -10.85 43.35
C THR A 337 -30.41 -11.80 44.36
N GLY A 338 -29.98 -13.06 44.39
CA GLY A 338 -30.49 -14.05 45.34
C GLY A 338 -29.37 -14.69 46.16
N VAL A 339 -29.35 -14.32 47.45
CA VAL A 339 -28.54 -14.80 48.58
C VAL A 339 -27.23 -14.06 48.85
#